data_AF-A0A5Q0P0S2-F1
#
_entry.id   AF-A0A5Q0P0S2-F1
#
_cell.length_a   1.000
_cell.length_b   1.000
_cell.length_c   1.000
_cell.angle_alpha   90.00
_cell.angle_beta   90.00
_cell.angle_gamma   90.00
#
_symmetry.space_group_name_H-M   'P 1'
#
loop_
_entity.id
_entity.type
_entity.pdbx_description
1 polymer ?
#
loop_
_entity_poly.entity_id
_entity_poly.type
_entity_poly.pdbx_seq_one_letter_code
_entity_poly.pdbx_strand_id
1 'polypeptide(L)'
;MANTKVVAFRPLDCDDMERSIQLCNGIEYLIDEFLRQTNGKESRQLLNSEYQHHLLKIADHLEELIHRLTYLADKNNKEFYFSHLYSILKSLNCMPNTLIITAFYLDPTREFKRLVNRNTFNFEVGQIVKKIKFIKSVLQSLYVGRKSGIKLISKM
;
A
#
# COMPACT_ATOMS: atom_id res chain seq x y z
N MET A 1 24.66 7.87 -31.33
CA MET A 1 25.22 6.99 -30.28
C MET A 1 24.09 6.55 -29.37
N ALA A 2 23.69 5.28 -29.43
CA ALA A 2 22.61 4.73 -28.62
C ALA A 2 23.03 4.72 -27.15
N ASN A 3 22.31 5.48 -26.32
CA ASN A 3 22.52 5.52 -24.89
C ASN A 3 21.86 4.26 -24.29
N THR A 4 22.50 3.11 -24.44
CA THR A 4 22.03 1.82 -23.92
C THR A 4 22.05 1.91 -22.40
N LYS A 5 20.93 2.34 -21.80
CA LYS A 5 20.72 2.34 -20.36
C LYS A 5 21.07 0.94 -19.85
N VAL A 6 22.20 0.80 -19.16
CA VAL A 6 22.64 -0.50 -18.64
C VAL A 6 21.58 -1.00 -17.67
N VAL A 7 20.90 -2.07 -18.09
CA VAL A 7 19.91 -2.79 -17.30
C VAL A 7 20.69 -3.72 -16.37
N ALA A 8 20.49 -3.59 -15.06
CA ALA A 8 21.22 -4.36 -14.05
C ALA A 8 20.70 -5.80 -13.91
N PHE A 9 19.43 -6.03 -14.23
CA PHE A 9 18.77 -7.34 -14.24
C PHE A 9 17.54 -7.31 -15.17
N ARG A 10 17.06 -8.47 -15.62
CA ARG A 10 15.92 -8.54 -16.56
C ARG A 10 14.69 -7.82 -15.96
N PRO A 11 14.10 -6.82 -16.61
CA PRO A 11 12.95 -6.12 -16.06
C PRO A 11 11.73 -7.05 -15.94
N LEU A 12 10.91 -6.81 -14.91
CA LEU A 12 9.57 -7.41 -14.75
C LEU A 12 8.52 -6.49 -15.35
N ASP A 13 8.64 -6.24 -16.65
CA ASP A 13 7.73 -5.39 -17.42
C ASP A 13 6.50 -6.20 -17.85
N CYS A 14 5.42 -6.09 -17.08
CA CYS A 14 4.15 -6.77 -17.33
C CYS A 14 2.99 -6.01 -16.67
N ASP A 15 1.77 -6.26 -17.14
CA ASP A 15 0.55 -5.57 -16.71
C ASP A 15 0.33 -5.61 -15.19
N ASP A 16 0.63 -6.74 -14.55
CA ASP A 16 0.51 -6.86 -13.09
C ASP A 16 1.49 -5.94 -12.34
N MET A 17 2.69 -5.74 -12.88
CA MET A 17 3.67 -4.83 -12.30
C MET A 17 3.23 -3.37 -12.51
N GLU A 18 2.78 -3.01 -13.70
CA GLU A 18 2.27 -1.67 -14.00
C GLU A 18 1.09 -1.33 -13.08
N ARG A 19 0.10 -2.23 -13.00
CA ARG A 19 -1.07 -2.06 -12.15
C ARG A 19 -0.71 -2.00 -10.68
N SER A 20 0.27 -2.79 -10.22
CA SER A 20 0.77 -2.71 -8.83
C SER A 20 1.37 -1.33 -8.52
N ILE A 21 2.11 -0.73 -9.46
CA ILE A 21 2.65 0.62 -9.31
C ILE A 21 1.52 1.68 -9.30
N GLN A 22 0.52 1.53 -10.17
CA GLN A 22 -0.66 2.40 -10.19
C GLN A 22 -1.43 2.33 -8.88
N LEU A 23 -1.62 1.14 -8.32
CA LEU A 23 -2.27 0.93 -7.02
C LEU A 23 -1.51 1.63 -5.89
N CYS A 24 -0.17 1.55 -5.86
CA CYS A 24 0.62 2.30 -4.89
C CYS A 24 0.34 3.81 -4.94
N ASN A 25 0.29 4.40 -6.14
CA ASN A 25 -0.04 5.82 -6.30
C ASN A 25 -1.48 6.13 -5.87
N GLY A 26 -2.44 5.26 -6.20
CA GLY A 26 -3.84 5.40 -5.79
C GLY A 26 -4.01 5.36 -4.27
N ILE A 27 -3.33 4.43 -3.59
CA ILE A 27 -3.35 4.32 -2.12
C ILE A 27 -2.78 5.58 -1.48
N GLU A 28 -1.63 6.09 -1.96
CA GLU A 28 -1.05 7.33 -1.45
C GLU A 28 -2.02 8.52 -1.61
N TYR A 29 -2.66 8.63 -2.77
CA TYR A 29 -3.63 9.70 -3.04
C TYR A 29 -4.86 9.61 -2.13
N LEU A 30 -5.49 8.43 -2.04
CA LEU A 30 -6.69 8.23 -1.24
C LEU A 30 -6.42 8.48 0.25
N ILE A 31 -5.28 8.02 0.77
CA ILE A 31 -4.91 8.31 2.16
C ILE A 31 -4.76 9.82 2.39
N ASP A 32 -4.07 10.51 1.50
CA ASP A 32 -3.86 11.95 1.62
C ASP A 32 -5.19 12.73 1.51
N GLU A 33 -6.08 12.31 0.62
CA GLU A 33 -7.44 12.84 0.50
C GLU A 33 -8.24 12.62 1.81
N PHE A 34 -8.24 11.40 2.34
CA PHE A 34 -8.92 11.06 3.60
C PHE A 34 -8.41 11.92 4.77
N LEU A 35 -7.09 12.06 4.91
CA LEU A 35 -6.48 12.86 5.97
C LEU A 35 -6.84 14.35 5.84
N ARG A 36 -6.91 14.87 4.61
CA ARG A 36 -7.38 16.24 4.36
C ARG A 36 -8.84 16.43 4.73
N GLN A 37 -9.71 15.50 4.33
CA GLN A 37 -11.15 15.57 4.61
C GLN A 37 -11.47 15.43 6.11
N THR A 38 -10.67 14.68 6.86
CA THR A 38 -10.87 14.44 8.30
C THR A 38 -10.12 15.41 9.20
N ASN A 39 -9.26 16.27 8.65
CA ASN A 39 -8.47 17.18 9.44
C ASN A 39 -9.35 18.18 10.21
N GLY A 40 -9.07 18.32 11.51
CA GLY A 40 -9.81 19.23 12.39
C GLY A 40 -11.21 18.75 12.80
N LYS A 41 -11.65 17.58 12.31
CA LYS A 41 -12.94 16.99 12.69
C LYS A 41 -12.87 16.30 14.04
N GLU A 42 -13.92 16.47 14.84
CA GLU A 42 -14.12 15.73 16.09
C GLU A 42 -14.55 14.29 15.82
N SER A 43 -14.31 13.37 16.77
CA SER A 43 -14.61 11.95 16.60
C SER A 43 -16.06 11.66 16.23
N ARG A 44 -17.02 12.46 16.72
CA ARG A 44 -18.44 12.30 16.35
C ARG A 44 -18.73 12.67 14.89
N GLN A 45 -17.98 13.62 14.33
CA GLN A 45 -18.12 14.06 12.94
C GLN A 45 -17.48 13.06 11.95
N LEU A 46 -16.67 12.12 12.44
CA LEU A 46 -16.09 11.03 11.64
C LEU A 46 -17.06 9.86 11.42
N LEU A 47 -18.17 9.81 12.16
CA LEU A 47 -19.21 8.78 12.03
C LEU A 47 -20.09 9.05 10.81
N ASN A 48 -19.51 8.84 9.62
CA ASN A 48 -20.13 9.13 8.34
C ASN A 48 -19.84 7.96 7.37
N SER A 49 -20.87 7.54 6.65
CA SER A 49 -20.77 6.50 5.61
C SER A 49 -19.72 6.85 4.55
N GLU A 50 -19.55 8.13 4.19
CA GLU A 50 -18.51 8.57 3.24
C GLU A 50 -17.11 8.20 3.72
N TYR A 51 -16.80 8.43 5.01
CA TYR A 51 -15.50 8.09 5.58
C TYR A 51 -15.31 6.58 5.71
N GLN A 52 -16.36 5.86 6.08
CA GLN A 52 -16.35 4.40 6.04
C GLN A 52 -16.02 3.90 4.62
N HIS A 53 -16.71 4.40 3.59
CA HIS A 53 -16.51 3.96 2.21
C HIS A 53 -15.12 4.34 1.69
N HIS A 54 -14.61 5.50 2.09
CA HIS A 54 -13.24 5.92 1.75
C HIS A 54 -12.21 4.94 2.32
N LEU A 55 -12.31 4.59 3.62
CA LEU A 55 -11.40 3.63 4.23
C LEU A 55 -11.48 2.24 3.59
N LEU A 56 -12.69 1.77 3.26
CA LEU A 56 -12.88 0.49 2.55
C LEU A 56 -12.26 0.53 1.15
N LYS A 57 -12.40 1.63 0.41
CA LYS A 57 -11.77 1.80 -0.91
C LYS A 57 -10.25 1.70 -0.84
N ILE A 58 -9.62 2.28 0.19
CA ILE A 58 -8.17 2.15 0.41
C ILE A 58 -7.81 0.69 0.72
N ALA A 59 -8.61 0.01 1.55
CA ALA A 59 -8.42 -1.40 1.86
C ALA A 59 -8.51 -2.27 0.60
N ASP A 60 -9.52 -2.07 -0.25
CA ASP A 60 -9.69 -2.79 -1.51
C ASP A 60 -8.48 -2.63 -2.45
N HIS A 61 -7.89 -1.43 -2.51
CA HIS A 61 -6.67 -1.20 -3.30
C HIS A 61 -5.46 -1.94 -2.73
N LEU A 62 -5.34 -2.02 -1.39
CA LEU A 62 -4.30 -2.80 -0.73
C LEU A 62 -4.48 -4.30 -0.98
N GLU A 63 -5.72 -4.80 -0.92
CA GLU A 63 -6.05 -6.20 -1.21
C GLU A 63 -5.74 -6.55 -2.67
N GLU A 64 -6.12 -5.70 -3.63
CA GLU A 64 -5.76 -5.90 -5.04
C GLU A 64 -4.24 -5.92 -5.23
N LEU A 65 -3.51 -5.03 -4.54
CA LEU A 65 -2.05 -5.00 -4.59
C LEU A 65 -1.45 -6.29 -4.03
N ILE A 66 -1.92 -6.78 -2.89
CA ILE A 66 -1.47 -8.04 -2.28
C ILE A 66 -1.73 -9.21 -3.25
N HIS A 67 -2.92 -9.27 -3.84
CA HIS A 67 -3.28 -10.33 -4.79
C HIS A 67 -2.33 -10.36 -6.00
N ARG A 68 -2.08 -9.20 -6.62
CA ARG A 68 -1.18 -9.09 -7.78
C ARG A 68 0.26 -9.43 -7.45
N LEU A 69 0.76 -8.96 -6.31
CA LEU A 69 2.11 -9.27 -5.86
C LEU A 69 2.29 -10.75 -5.54
N THR A 70 1.24 -11.41 -5.04
CA THR A 70 1.22 -12.86 -4.80
C THR A 70 1.34 -13.61 -6.13
N TYR A 71 0.54 -13.23 -7.13
CA TYR A 71 0.62 -13.79 -8.47
C TYR A 71 2.00 -13.56 -9.12
N LEU A 72 2.56 -12.35 -8.99
CA LEU A 72 3.89 -12.02 -9.50
C LEU A 72 4.99 -12.86 -8.83
N ALA A 73 4.89 -13.11 -7.52
CA ALA A 73 5.86 -13.92 -6.79
C ALA A 73 5.81 -15.38 -7.23
N ASP A 74 4.60 -15.95 -7.37
CA ASP A 74 4.38 -17.34 -7.80
C ASP A 74 4.87 -17.57 -9.25
N LYS A 75 4.54 -16.65 -10.16
CA LYS A 75 4.94 -16.73 -11.57
C LYS A 75 6.44 -16.51 -11.78
N ASN A 76 7.10 -15.76 -10.89
CA ASN A 76 8.52 -15.41 -10.99
C ASN A 76 9.35 -16.05 -9.89
N ASN A 77 9.41 -17.39 -9.88
CA ASN A 77 10.18 -18.22 -8.94
C ASN A 77 11.71 -18.11 -9.04
N LYS A 78 12.25 -17.07 -9.68
CA LYS A 78 13.69 -16.78 -9.57
C LYS A 78 13.94 -16.18 -8.20
N GLU A 79 14.87 -16.77 -7.45
CA GLU A 79 15.22 -16.41 -6.07
C GLU A 79 15.36 -14.90 -5.83
N PHE A 80 15.96 -14.19 -6.79
CA PHE A 80 16.08 -12.74 -6.74
C PHE A 80 14.72 -12.02 -6.70
N TYR A 81 13.80 -12.28 -7.63
CA TYR A 81 12.50 -11.59 -7.64
C TYR A 81 11.60 -12.06 -6.49
N PHE A 82 11.62 -13.37 -6.22
CA PHE A 82 10.82 -13.99 -5.17
C PHE A 82 11.15 -13.40 -3.80
N SER A 83 12.44 -13.27 -3.44
CA SER A 83 12.84 -12.70 -2.14
C SER A 83 12.34 -11.28 -1.92
N HIS A 84 12.38 -10.42 -2.95
CA HIS A 84 11.89 -9.04 -2.87
C HIS A 84 10.36 -8.99 -2.77
N LEU A 85 9.66 -9.71 -3.64
CA LEU A 85 8.20 -9.73 -3.67
C LEU A 85 7.62 -10.36 -2.39
N TYR A 86 8.23 -11.44 -1.90
CA TYR A 86 7.82 -12.10 -0.65
C TYR A 86 8.03 -11.19 0.58
N SER A 87 9.16 -10.48 0.65
CA SER A 87 9.40 -9.49 1.72
C SER A 87 8.33 -8.39 1.72
N ILE A 88 7.97 -7.89 0.52
CA ILE A 88 6.90 -6.92 0.35
C ILE A 88 5.56 -7.50 0.83
N LEU A 89 5.18 -8.70 0.40
CA LEU A 89 3.92 -9.36 0.78
C LEU A 89 3.80 -9.51 2.30
N LYS A 90 4.87 -10.01 2.95
CA LYS A 90 4.92 -10.13 4.41
C LYS A 90 4.69 -8.79 5.11
N SER A 91 5.17 -7.69 4.52
CA SER A 91 5.01 -6.35 5.08
C SER A 91 3.59 -5.77 4.90
N LEU A 92 2.88 -6.19 3.85
CA LEU A 92 1.56 -5.69 3.43
C LEU A 92 0.37 -6.45 4.04
N ASN A 93 0.51 -7.76 4.27
CA ASN A 93 -0.62 -8.67 4.47
C ASN A 93 -1.65 -8.26 5.54
N CYS A 94 -1.22 -7.60 6.61
CA CYS A 94 -2.12 -7.18 7.70
C CYS A 94 -2.56 -5.72 7.64
N MET A 95 -2.06 -4.94 6.67
CA MET A 95 -2.31 -3.49 6.59
C MET A 95 -3.76 -3.12 6.26
N PRO A 96 -4.51 -3.86 5.41
CA PRO A 96 -5.93 -3.61 5.20
C PRO A 96 -6.75 -3.65 6.49
N ASN A 97 -6.39 -4.50 7.45
CA ASN A 97 -7.16 -4.72 8.68
C ASN A 97 -7.35 -3.43 9.49
N THR A 98 -6.32 -2.59 9.61
CA THR A 98 -6.43 -1.32 10.34
C THR A 98 -7.53 -0.43 9.72
N LEU A 99 -7.63 -0.42 8.39
CA LEU A 99 -8.62 0.38 7.66
C LEU A 99 -10.02 -0.25 7.77
N ILE A 100 -10.14 -1.56 7.58
CA ILE A 100 -11.40 -2.30 7.67
C ILE A 100 -12.01 -2.17 9.07
N ILE A 101 -11.19 -2.40 10.11
CA ILE A 101 -11.62 -2.27 11.50
C ILE A 101 -12.04 -0.84 11.81
N THR A 102 -11.29 0.16 11.33
CA THR A 102 -11.67 1.56 11.55
C THR A 102 -12.95 1.91 10.80
N ALA A 103 -13.10 1.49 9.54
CA ALA A 103 -14.30 1.69 8.74
C ALA A 103 -15.54 1.10 9.42
N PHE A 104 -15.40 -0.11 9.96
CA PHE A 104 -16.44 -0.76 10.75
C PHE A 104 -16.90 0.11 11.93
N TYR A 105 -16.01 0.83 12.61
CA TYR A 105 -16.40 1.73 13.71
C TYR A 105 -16.90 3.12 13.27
N LEU A 106 -16.63 3.54 12.03
CA LEU A 106 -17.16 4.78 11.47
C LEU A 106 -18.59 4.65 10.94
N ASP A 107 -19.11 3.43 10.83
CA ASP A 107 -20.47 3.15 10.40
C ASP A 107 -21.50 3.85 11.31
N PRO A 108 -22.27 4.82 10.77
CA PRO A 108 -23.22 5.59 11.57
C PRO A 108 -24.39 4.77 12.10
N THR A 109 -24.69 3.62 11.47
CA THR A 109 -25.83 2.74 11.80
C THR A 109 -25.58 1.87 13.03
N ARG A 110 -24.34 1.82 13.52
CA ARG A 110 -23.99 1.01 14.68
C ARG A 110 -24.46 1.62 15.99
N GLU A 111 -25.03 0.76 16.82
CA GLU A 111 -25.44 1.07 18.18
C GLU A 111 -24.24 1.46 19.07
N PHE A 112 -23.17 0.65 19.03
CA PHE A 112 -21.97 0.88 19.82
C PHE A 112 -20.87 1.52 18.98
N LYS A 113 -20.59 2.79 19.26
CA LYS A 113 -19.58 3.58 18.53
C LYS A 113 -18.30 3.66 19.35
N ARG A 114 -17.19 3.16 18.78
CA ARG A 114 -15.86 3.30 19.39
C ARG A 114 -15.29 4.65 18.99
N LEU A 115 -14.81 5.42 19.97
CA LEU A 115 -14.06 6.64 19.66
C LEU A 115 -12.77 6.24 18.95
N VAL A 116 -12.58 6.73 17.72
CA VAL A 116 -11.33 6.56 16.99
C VAL A 116 -10.26 7.38 17.70
N ASN A 117 -9.24 6.70 18.23
CA ASN A 117 -8.06 7.37 18.73
C ASN A 117 -7.29 7.92 17.53
N ARG A 118 -7.42 9.23 17.29
CA ARG A 118 -6.81 9.92 16.15
C ARG A 118 -5.30 9.76 16.11
N ASN A 119 -4.62 9.74 17.26
CA ASN A 119 -3.17 9.59 17.31
C ASN A 119 -2.74 8.20 16.85
N THR A 120 -3.39 7.15 17.36
CA THR A 120 -3.12 5.77 16.96
C THR A 120 -3.46 5.56 15.48
N PHE A 121 -4.62 6.04 15.03
CA PHE A 121 -5.02 5.89 13.63
C PHE A 121 -4.07 6.62 12.68
N ASN A 122 -3.71 7.87 12.99
CA ASN A 122 -2.74 8.63 12.19
C ASN A 122 -1.37 7.95 12.14
N PHE A 123 -0.93 7.35 13.25
CA PHE A 123 0.31 6.59 13.28
C PHE A 123 0.24 5.40 12.32
N GLU A 124 -0.79 4.57 12.43
CA GLU A 124 -0.97 3.39 11.56
C GLU A 124 -1.05 3.77 10.08
N VAL A 125 -1.85 4.79 9.73
CA VAL A 125 -1.94 5.31 8.36
C VAL A 125 -0.60 5.86 7.88
N GLY A 126 0.15 6.55 8.74
CA GLY A 126 1.50 7.02 8.44
C GLY A 126 2.47 5.88 8.13
N GLN A 127 2.36 4.75 8.83
CA GLN A 127 3.12 3.54 8.54
C GLN A 127 2.69 2.91 7.21
N ILE A 128 1.41 2.98 6.86
CA ILE A 128 0.91 2.54 5.55
C ILE A 128 1.56 3.34 4.42
N VAL A 129 1.51 4.67 4.50
CA VAL A 129 2.08 5.55 3.47
C VAL A 129 3.58 5.30 3.30
N LYS A 130 4.33 5.18 4.41
CA LYS A 130 5.78 4.93 4.36
C LYS A 130 6.10 3.62 3.64
N LYS A 131 5.38 2.54 3.98
CA LYS A 131 5.57 1.22 3.35
C LYS A 131 5.21 1.27 1.87
N ILE A 132 4.08 1.88 1.50
CA ILE A 132 3.66 1.98 0.10
C ILE A 132 4.67 2.77 -0.74
N LYS A 133 5.20 3.89 -0.22
CA LYS A 133 6.27 4.65 -0.90
C LYS A 133 7.52 3.81 -1.13
N PHE A 134 7.94 3.04 -0.13
CA PHE A 134 9.07 2.13 -0.25
C PHE A 134 8.81 1.04 -1.30
N ILE A 135 7.65 0.37 -1.22
CA ILE A 135 7.23 -0.69 -2.14
C ILE A 135 7.21 -0.17 -3.57
N LYS A 136 6.59 1.00 -3.81
CA LYS A 136 6.57 1.65 -5.12
C LYS A 136 7.97 1.82 -5.71
N SER A 137 8.94 2.29 -4.91
CA SER A 137 10.33 2.46 -5.35
C SER A 137 10.97 1.13 -5.76
N VAL A 138 10.73 0.06 -4.99
CA VAL A 138 11.21 -1.29 -5.32
C VAL A 138 10.55 -1.79 -6.61
N LEU A 139 9.22 -1.72 -6.73
CA LEU A 139 8.48 -2.16 -7.92
C LEU A 139 8.91 -1.41 -9.18
N GLN A 140 9.07 -0.08 -9.12
CA GLN A 140 9.58 0.72 -10.24
C GLN A 140 10.98 0.28 -10.68
N SER A 141 11.83 -0.07 -9.74
CA SER A 141 13.16 -0.60 -10.05
C SER A 141 13.11 -1.98 -10.67
N LEU A 142 12.24 -2.85 -10.19
CA LEU A 142 12.00 -4.17 -10.77
C LEU A 142 11.44 -4.06 -12.20
N TYR A 143 10.52 -3.12 -12.42
CA TYR A 143 9.90 -2.83 -13.70
C TYR A 143 10.87 -2.30 -14.75
N VAL A 144 11.85 -1.47 -14.36
CA VAL A 144 12.84 -0.89 -15.29
C VAL A 144 14.12 -1.74 -15.38
N GLY A 145 14.32 -2.70 -14.47
CA GLY A 145 15.54 -3.52 -14.42
C GLY A 145 16.76 -2.78 -13.87
N ARG A 146 16.56 -1.78 -13.01
CA ARG A 146 17.65 -1.01 -12.38
C ARG A 146 17.78 -1.41 -10.91
N LYS A 147 18.99 -1.37 -10.34
CA LYS A 147 19.13 -1.42 -8.87
C LYS A 147 18.55 -0.13 -8.29
N SER A 148 17.31 -0.16 -7.77
CA SER A 148 16.94 0.78 -6.71
C SER A 148 17.88 0.53 -5.53
N GLY A 149 18.06 1.51 -4.64
CA GLY A 149 18.95 1.43 -3.47
C GLY A 149 18.54 0.34 -2.46
N ILE A 150 18.58 -0.93 -2.87
CA ILE A 150 18.35 -2.14 -2.08
C ILE A 150 19.61 -2.41 -1.25
N LYS A 151 19.96 -1.46 -0.39
CA LYS A 151 20.97 -1.65 0.67
C LYS A 151 20.32 -1.82 2.06
N LEU A 152 19.00 -1.95 2.16
CA LEU A 152 18.28 -1.98 3.44
C LEU A 152 17.57 -3.31 3.78
N ILE A 153 17.67 -4.35 2.95
CA ILE A 153 16.97 -5.62 3.22
C ILE A 153 17.75 -6.54 4.18
N SER A 154 19.02 -6.27 4.51
CA SER A 154 19.81 -7.15 5.39
C SER A 154 19.69 -6.89 6.89
N LYS A 155 18.87 -5.93 7.34
CA LYS A 155 18.64 -5.67 8.78
C LYS A 155 17.22 -5.17 9.05
N MET A 156 16.25 -6.07 9.02
CA MET A 156 15.01 -5.97 9.81
C MET A 156 14.62 -7.35 10.31
#